data_AF-A0A0C2CSJ0-F1
#
_entry.id   AF-A0A0C2CSJ0-F1
#
_cell.length_a   1.000
_cell.length_b   1.000
_cell.length_c   1.000
_cell.angle_alpha   90.00
_cell.angle_beta   90.00
_cell.angle_gamma   90.00
#
_symmetry.space_group_name_H-M   'P 1'
#
loop_
_entity.id
_entity.type
_entity.pdbx_description
1 polymer ?
#
loop_
_entity_poly.entity_id
_entity_poly.type
_entity_poly.pdbx_seq_one_letter_code
_entity_poly.pdbx_strand_id
1 'polypeptide(L)'
;MTQLINRLETILNQAERRALVAVLRSRPDLTLGKLQECFTGQFGATLQTITIRELVETPVELELPSDGGPVIDRGALERAKRLVGEEFDVCVLQAIQSAGGQPVSASYLRVRVGGPRWKLLDSLRRLVDAGQVERTGVTSSTRYRPLVMPPDQ
;
A
#
# COMPACT_ATOMS: atom_id res chain seq x y z
N MET A 1 -4.33 27.12 -24.41
CA MET A 1 -5.09 26.01 -23.78
C MET A 1 -4.71 24.65 -24.35
N THR A 2 -4.67 24.47 -25.67
CA THR A 2 -4.32 23.19 -26.33
C THR A 2 -2.96 22.61 -25.93
N GLN A 3 -1.92 23.43 -25.79
CA GLN A 3 -0.60 22.97 -25.33
C GLN A 3 -0.59 22.45 -23.89
N LEU A 4 -1.43 23.01 -23.01
CA LEU A 4 -1.50 22.57 -21.61
C LEU A 4 -2.17 21.20 -21.51
N ILE A 5 -3.23 20.97 -22.31
CA ILE A 5 -3.95 19.70 -22.39
C ILE A 5 -3.03 18.59 -22.90
N ASN A 6 -2.31 18.82 -24.00
CA ASN A 6 -1.36 17.83 -24.55
C ASN A 6 -0.24 17.47 -23.56
N ARG A 7 0.25 18.47 -22.80
CA ARG A 7 1.26 18.25 -21.77
C ARG A 7 0.70 17.43 -20.61
N LEU A 8 -0.55 17.70 -20.21
CA LEU A 8 -1.23 16.95 -19.16
C LEU A 8 -1.44 15.49 -19.58
N GLU A 9 -1.95 15.24 -20.78
CA GLU A 9 -2.12 13.89 -21.34
C GLU A 9 -0.79 13.13 -21.38
N THR A 10 0.28 13.78 -21.81
CA THR A 10 1.63 13.17 -21.83
C THR A 10 2.09 12.77 -20.43
N ILE A 11 1.91 13.65 -19.44
CA ILE A 11 2.28 13.38 -18.04
C ILE A 11 1.46 12.25 -17.46
N LEU A 12 0.14 12.23 -17.71
CA LEU A 12 -0.76 11.18 -17.23
C LEU A 12 -0.40 9.83 -17.85
N ASN A 13 -0.15 9.79 -19.16
CA ASN A 13 0.28 8.56 -19.84
C ASN A 13 1.62 8.05 -19.32
N GLN A 14 2.57 8.93 -19.03
CA GLN A 14 3.86 8.57 -18.42
C GLN A 14 3.70 8.09 -16.97
N ALA A 15 2.79 8.68 -16.20
CA ALA A 15 2.49 8.25 -14.84
C ALA A 15 1.82 6.87 -14.82
N GLU A 16 0.86 6.64 -15.71
CA GLU A 16 0.22 5.34 -15.89
C GLU A 16 1.23 4.26 -16.28
N ARG A 17 2.07 4.53 -17.30
CA ARG A 17 3.11 3.57 -17.73
C ARG A 17 4.07 3.23 -16.59
N ARG A 18 4.53 4.22 -15.81
CA ARG A 18 5.38 3.97 -14.64
C ARG A 18 4.67 3.12 -13.58
N ALA A 19 3.39 3.39 -13.30
CA ALA A 19 2.61 2.62 -12.35
C ALA A 19 2.42 1.16 -12.79
N LEU A 20 2.16 0.94 -14.08
CA LEU A 20 2.04 -0.41 -14.65
C LEU A 20 3.36 -1.19 -14.57
N VAL A 21 4.48 -0.57 -14.95
CA VAL A 21 5.82 -1.19 -14.78
C VAL A 21 6.07 -1.55 -13.32
N ALA A 22 5.66 -0.68 -12.38
CA ALA A 22 5.79 -0.94 -10.95
C ALA A 22 5.03 -2.19 -10.48
N VAL A 23 3.79 -2.34 -10.95
CA VAL A 23 2.93 -3.47 -10.61
C VAL A 23 3.46 -4.76 -11.23
N LEU A 24 3.97 -4.71 -12.46
CA LEU A 24 4.58 -5.88 -13.10
C LEU A 24 5.83 -6.34 -12.35
N ARG A 25 6.72 -5.42 -11.98
CA ARG A 25 7.94 -5.74 -11.22
C ARG A 25 7.65 -6.24 -9.80
N SER A 26 6.52 -5.87 -9.20
CA SER A 26 6.17 -6.34 -7.85
C SER A 26 5.67 -7.78 -7.82
N ARG A 27 5.48 -8.41 -8.98
CA ARG A 27 4.95 -9.78 -9.10
C ARG A 27 5.84 -10.65 -10.01
N PRO A 28 7.07 -11.01 -9.58
CA PRO A 28 7.99 -11.82 -10.38
C PRO A 28 7.51 -13.28 -10.59
N ASP A 29 6.49 -13.72 -9.84
CA ASP A 29 5.85 -15.02 -9.94
C ASP A 29 4.79 -15.11 -11.05
N LEU A 30 4.50 -13.99 -11.73
CA LEU A 30 3.58 -13.96 -12.87
C LEU A 30 4.16 -14.74 -14.05
N THR A 31 3.46 -15.80 -14.45
CA THR A 31 3.78 -16.51 -15.69
C THR A 31 3.42 -15.66 -16.90
N LEU A 32 4.05 -15.93 -18.05
CA LEU A 32 3.73 -15.23 -19.31
C LEU A 32 2.24 -15.37 -19.70
N GLY A 33 1.61 -16.52 -19.42
CA GLY A 33 0.18 -16.71 -19.66
C GLY A 33 -0.69 -15.80 -18.79
N LYS A 34 -0.41 -15.71 -17.49
CA LYS A 34 -1.12 -14.78 -16.59
C LYS A 34 -0.84 -13.31 -16.91
N LEU A 35 0.34 -13.01 -17.44
CA LEU A 35 0.68 -11.67 -17.93
C LEU A 35 -0.16 -11.31 -19.15
N GLN A 36 -0.35 -12.25 -20.07
CA GLN A 36 -1.18 -12.07 -21.25
C GLN A 36 -2.65 -11.78 -20.88
N GLU A 37 -3.19 -12.43 -19.85
CA GLU A 37 -4.55 -12.15 -19.35
C GLU A 37 -4.72 -10.68 -18.90
N CYS A 38 -3.64 -10.07 -18.37
CA CYS A 38 -3.63 -8.67 -17.93
C CYS A 38 -3.69 -7.67 -19.10
N PHE A 39 -3.48 -8.11 -20.35
CA PHE A 39 -3.58 -7.24 -21.52
C PHE A 39 -5.03 -6.97 -21.96
N THR A 40 -5.99 -7.46 -21.21
CA THR A 40 -7.41 -7.16 -21.37
C THR A 40 -7.83 -6.02 -20.43
N GLY A 41 -8.70 -5.11 -20.91
CA GLY A 41 -9.26 -4.01 -20.11
C GLY A 41 -8.55 -2.66 -20.29
N GLN A 42 -8.82 -1.73 -19.36
CA GLN A 42 -8.49 -0.30 -19.52
C GLN A 42 -7.00 0.01 -19.69
N PHE A 43 -6.12 -0.85 -19.17
CA PHE A 43 -4.66 -0.69 -19.27
C PHE A 43 -4.03 -1.60 -20.32
N GLY A 44 -4.82 -2.39 -21.04
CA GLY A 44 -4.33 -3.41 -21.97
C GLY A 44 -3.50 -2.83 -23.11
N ALA A 45 -4.00 -1.75 -23.73
CA ALA A 45 -3.29 -1.06 -24.79
C ALA A 45 -1.93 -0.51 -24.31
N THR A 46 -1.89 0.10 -23.13
CA THR A 46 -0.66 0.61 -22.53
C THR A 46 0.32 -0.53 -22.23
N LEU A 47 -0.15 -1.60 -21.58
CA LEU A 47 0.66 -2.78 -21.22
C LEU A 47 1.31 -3.44 -22.44
N GLN A 48 0.59 -3.55 -23.57
CA GLN A 48 1.12 -4.14 -24.80
C GLN A 48 2.28 -3.34 -25.41
N THR A 49 2.38 -2.04 -25.09
CA THR A 49 3.46 -1.17 -25.59
C THR A 49 4.66 -1.10 -24.65
N ILE A 50 4.58 -1.66 -23.43
CA ILE A 50 5.70 -1.63 -22.49
C ILE A 50 6.78 -2.59 -22.98
N THR A 51 7.98 -2.06 -23.21
CA THR A 51 9.12 -2.83 -23.66
C THR A 51 9.85 -3.50 -22.49
N ILE A 52 10.66 -4.53 -22.79
CA ILE A 52 11.55 -5.14 -21.78
C ILE A 52 12.52 -4.10 -21.22
N ARG A 53 13.01 -3.19 -22.06
CA ARG A 53 13.88 -2.09 -21.61
C ARG A 53 13.20 -1.26 -20.55
N GLU A 54 11.96 -0.84 -20.78
CA GLU A 54 11.18 -0.09 -19.77
C GLU A 54 10.92 -0.95 -18.52
N LEU A 55 10.60 -2.23 -18.71
CA LEU A 55 10.42 -3.16 -17.61
C LEU A 55 11.70 -3.38 -16.79
N VAL A 56 12.90 -3.07 -17.27
CA VAL A 56 14.16 -3.22 -16.50
C VAL A 56 14.73 -1.88 -16.05
N GLU A 57 14.70 -0.87 -16.91
CA GLU A 57 15.42 0.40 -16.75
C GLU A 57 14.53 1.54 -16.25
N THR A 58 13.19 1.45 -16.38
CA THR A 58 12.33 2.53 -15.89
C THR A 58 12.55 2.71 -14.38
N PRO A 59 12.92 3.93 -13.93
CA PRO A 59 12.99 4.22 -12.51
C PRO A 59 11.58 4.17 -11.96
N VAL A 60 11.31 3.12 -11.20
CA VAL A 60 10.06 2.95 -10.46
C VAL A 60 10.33 3.35 -9.03
N GLU A 61 10.45 4.65 -8.82
CA GLU A 61 10.19 5.21 -7.51
C GLU A 61 8.68 5.37 -7.40
N LEU A 62 8.00 4.26 -7.04
CA LEU A 62 6.80 4.44 -6.25
C LEU A 62 7.30 4.96 -4.90
N GLU A 63 7.55 6.27 -4.83
CA GLU A 63 7.75 6.96 -3.57
C GLU A 63 6.49 6.68 -2.75
N LEU A 64 6.63 5.72 -1.84
CA LEU A 64 5.64 5.54 -0.81
C LEU A 64 5.62 6.85 -0.01
N PRO A 65 4.45 7.28 0.51
CA PRO A 65 4.36 8.53 1.23
C PRO A 65 5.48 8.63 2.28
N SER A 66 6.30 9.68 2.21
CA SER A 66 7.22 10.04 3.29
C SER A 66 6.39 10.58 4.44
N ASP A 67 5.76 9.67 5.17
CA ASP A 67 4.84 9.95 6.27
C ASP A 67 5.51 9.79 7.64
N GLY A 68 6.86 9.81 7.66
CA GLY A 68 7.67 9.69 8.88
C GLY A 68 7.67 8.30 9.52
N GLY A 69 7.03 7.31 8.90
CA GLY A 69 7.06 5.92 9.39
C GLY A 69 8.22 5.10 8.82
N PRO A 70 8.47 3.91 9.39
CA PRO A 70 9.50 2.99 8.90
C PRO A 70 9.21 2.55 7.46
N VAL A 71 10.26 2.08 6.79
CA VAL A 71 10.22 1.55 5.43
C VAL A 71 9.17 0.44 5.35
N ILE A 72 8.34 0.50 4.31
CA ILE A 72 7.24 -0.44 4.13
C ILE A 72 7.78 -1.78 3.64
N ASP A 73 7.66 -2.81 4.48
CA ASP A 73 8.02 -4.19 4.12
C ASP A 73 6.95 -4.79 3.19
N ARG A 74 7.29 -4.89 1.91
CA ARG A 74 6.43 -5.48 0.87
C ARG A 74 6.16 -6.97 1.10
N GLY A 75 7.08 -7.71 1.69
CA GLY A 75 6.87 -9.11 2.04
C GLY A 75 5.86 -9.28 3.18
N ALA A 76 5.91 -8.40 4.18
CA ALA A 76 4.92 -8.37 5.26
C ALA A 76 3.52 -8.02 4.74
N LEU A 77 3.40 -7.06 3.82
CA LEU A 77 2.16 -6.70 3.16
C LEU A 77 1.48 -7.88 2.45
N GLU A 78 2.25 -8.66 1.67
CA GLU A 78 1.69 -9.83 0.95
C GLU A 78 1.25 -10.95 1.91
N ARG A 79 1.95 -11.13 3.03
CA ARG A 79 1.50 -12.06 4.08
C ARG A 79 0.20 -11.57 4.71
N ALA A 80 0.14 -10.31 5.13
CA ALA A 80 -1.03 -9.71 5.79
C ALA A 80 -2.31 -9.72 4.92
N LYS A 81 -2.17 -9.70 3.58
CA LYS A 81 -3.31 -9.91 2.67
C LYS A 81 -4.00 -11.26 2.87
N ARG A 82 -3.26 -12.31 3.23
CA ARG A 82 -3.76 -13.68 3.37
C ARG A 82 -4.21 -14.03 4.80
N LEU A 83 -3.72 -13.31 5.81
CA LEU A 83 -4.09 -13.53 7.22
C LEU A 83 -5.55 -13.17 7.49
N VAL A 84 -6.16 -13.74 8.53
CA VAL A 84 -7.55 -13.42 8.94
C VAL A 84 -7.64 -13.38 10.47
N GLY A 85 -8.68 -12.70 10.98
CA GLY A 85 -8.94 -12.64 12.43
C GLY A 85 -7.75 -12.09 13.22
N GLU A 86 -7.41 -12.78 14.31
CA GLU A 86 -6.36 -12.38 15.27
C GLU A 86 -4.97 -12.27 14.63
N GLU A 87 -4.63 -13.12 13.66
CA GLU A 87 -3.34 -13.05 12.97
C GLU A 87 -3.17 -11.74 12.20
N PHE A 88 -4.26 -11.25 11.61
CA PHE A 88 -4.26 -9.94 10.97
C PHE A 88 -4.19 -8.81 11.99
N ASP A 89 -4.82 -8.98 13.16
CA ASP A 89 -4.78 -8.00 14.25
C ASP A 89 -3.35 -7.83 14.80
N VAL A 90 -2.58 -8.92 14.90
CA VAL A 90 -1.15 -8.86 15.25
C VAL A 90 -0.37 -8.01 14.25
N CYS A 91 -0.59 -8.18 12.95
CA CYS A 91 0.07 -7.35 11.94
C CYS A 91 -0.34 -5.87 12.05
N VAL A 92 -1.60 -5.57 12.33
CA VAL A 92 -2.07 -4.20 12.55
C VAL A 92 -1.40 -3.59 13.77
N LEU A 93 -1.34 -4.32 14.89
CA LEU A 93 -0.69 -3.87 16.12
C LEU A 93 0.80 -3.62 15.91
N GLN A 94 1.51 -4.54 15.25
CA GLN A 94 2.93 -4.38 14.91
C GLN A 94 3.17 -3.12 14.05
N ALA A 95 2.29 -2.83 13.08
CA ALA A 95 2.40 -1.64 12.26
C ALA A 95 2.19 -0.34 13.07
N ILE A 96 1.31 -0.37 14.07
CA ILE A 96 1.11 0.76 15.00
C ILE A 96 2.33 0.92 15.93
N GLN A 97 2.87 -0.17 16.46
CA GLN A 97 4.05 -0.16 17.35
C GLN A 97 5.32 0.30 16.62
N SER A 98 5.49 -0.13 15.38
CA SER A 98 6.62 0.26 14.51
C SER A 98 6.65 1.77 14.21
N ALA A 99 5.56 2.50 14.48
CA ALA A 99 5.53 3.96 14.40
C ALA A 99 6.15 4.65 15.64
N GLY A 100 6.77 3.90 16.55
CA GLY A 100 7.47 4.46 17.71
C GLY A 100 6.55 5.15 18.71
N GLY A 101 5.32 4.65 18.86
CA GLY A 101 4.31 5.21 19.77
C GLY A 101 3.62 6.48 19.28
N GLN A 102 3.97 7.00 18.09
CA GLN A 102 3.29 8.15 17.51
C GLN A 102 1.84 7.79 17.10
N PRO A 103 0.86 8.70 17.29
CA PRO A 103 -0.50 8.48 16.81
C PRO A 103 -0.55 8.41 15.27
N VAL A 104 -0.94 7.26 14.72
CA VAL A 104 -0.98 7.02 13.27
C VAL A 104 -2.41 7.02 12.71
N SER A 105 -2.55 7.39 11.44
CA SER A 105 -3.85 7.41 10.77
C SER A 105 -4.22 6.03 10.17
N ALA A 106 -5.51 5.80 9.90
CA ALA A 106 -5.92 4.62 9.15
C ALA A 106 -5.31 4.59 7.73
N SER A 107 -5.03 5.76 7.13
CA SER A 107 -4.37 5.83 5.82
C SER A 107 -2.93 5.31 5.90
N TYR A 108 -2.19 5.75 6.92
CA TYR A 108 -0.83 5.29 7.21
C TYR A 108 -0.78 3.75 7.36
N LEU A 109 -1.73 3.19 8.11
CA LEU A 109 -1.80 1.75 8.35
C LEU A 109 -2.17 0.95 7.10
N ARG A 110 -3.03 1.48 6.24
CA ARG A 110 -3.40 0.80 4.98
C ARG A 110 -2.20 0.57 4.07
N VAL A 111 -1.24 1.51 4.02
CA VAL A 111 -0.05 1.36 3.17
C VAL A 111 0.92 0.32 3.75
N ARG A 112 0.87 0.05 5.07
CA ARG A 112 1.82 -0.85 5.77
C ARG A 112 1.28 -2.25 6.05
N VAL A 113 -0.01 -2.38 6.31
CA VAL A 113 -0.68 -3.66 6.60
C VAL A 113 -1.35 -4.23 5.34
N GLY A 114 -1.81 -3.35 4.45
CA GLY A 114 -2.53 -3.75 3.24
C GLY A 114 -3.95 -4.25 3.53
N GLY A 115 -4.48 -5.06 2.62
CA GLY A 115 -5.85 -5.57 2.71
C GLY A 115 -6.96 -4.54 2.41
N PRO A 116 -8.22 -4.99 2.30
CA PRO A 116 -9.35 -4.10 2.07
C PRO A 116 -9.68 -3.25 3.31
N ARG A 117 -10.18 -2.03 3.09
CA ARG A 117 -10.43 -1.03 4.15
C ARG A 117 -11.31 -1.56 5.29
N TRP A 118 -12.36 -2.32 4.96
CA TRP A 118 -13.28 -2.85 5.97
C TRP A 118 -12.59 -3.79 6.95
N LYS A 119 -11.64 -4.61 6.47
CA LYS A 119 -10.87 -5.56 7.29
C LYS A 119 -9.97 -4.83 8.29
N LEU A 120 -9.31 -3.76 7.84
CA LEU A 120 -8.51 -2.91 8.72
C LEU A 120 -9.36 -2.22 9.79
N LEU A 121 -10.52 -1.67 9.41
CA LEU A 121 -11.40 -0.99 10.37
C LEU A 121 -11.97 -1.95 11.42
N ASP A 122 -12.32 -3.17 11.01
CA ASP A 122 -12.82 -4.20 11.91
C ASP A 122 -11.73 -4.70 12.87
N SER A 123 -10.50 -4.86 12.37
CA SER A 123 -9.31 -5.15 13.19
C SER A 123 -9.01 -4.05 14.21
N LEU A 124 -9.01 -2.78 13.77
CA LEU A 124 -8.80 -1.64 14.65
C LEU A 124 -9.87 -1.53 15.75
N ARG A 125 -11.12 -1.87 15.42
CA ARG A 125 -12.20 -1.95 16.42
C ARG A 125 -11.89 -3.02 17.47
N ARG A 126 -11.54 -4.24 17.05
CA ARG A 126 -11.17 -5.32 17.98
C ARG A 126 -9.98 -4.94 18.87
N LEU A 127 -8.95 -4.33 18.31
CA LEU A 127 -7.76 -3.91 19.08
C LEU A 127 -8.07 -2.80 20.09
N VAL A 128 -9.02 -1.91 19.78
CA VAL A 128 -9.52 -0.89 20.72
C VAL A 128 -10.38 -1.54 21.80
N ASP A 129 -11.30 -2.42 21.43
CA ASP A 129 -12.16 -3.15 22.37
C ASP A 129 -11.34 -4.03 23.32
N ALA A 130 -10.23 -4.60 22.85
CA ALA A 130 -9.26 -5.37 23.63
C ALA A 130 -8.29 -4.51 24.47
N GLY A 131 -8.38 -3.17 24.41
CA GLY A 131 -7.53 -2.26 25.17
C GLY A 131 -6.05 -2.25 24.74
N GLN A 132 -5.73 -2.74 23.54
CA GLN A 132 -4.36 -2.77 23.02
C GLN A 132 -3.99 -1.49 22.25
N VAL A 133 -5.00 -0.82 21.69
CA VAL A 133 -4.86 0.41 20.90
C VAL A 133 -5.82 1.46 21.43
N GLU A 134 -5.34 2.69 21.56
CA GLU A 134 -6.19 3.84 21.84
C GLU A 134 -6.54 4.57 20.55
N ARG A 135 -7.82 4.87 20.38
CA ARG A 135 -8.35 5.67 19.28
C ARG A 135 -8.66 7.10 19.76
N THR A 136 -8.09 8.09 19.10
CA THR A 136 -8.37 9.51 19.34
C THR A 136 -8.93 10.17 18.07
N GLY A 137 -9.87 11.11 18.22
CA GLY A 137 -10.51 11.82 17.11
C GLY A 137 -11.79 11.16 16.56
N VAL A 138 -12.58 11.95 15.80
CA VAL A 138 -13.94 11.58 15.38
C VAL A 138 -14.06 11.39 13.85
N THR A 139 -13.25 12.11 13.06
CA THR A 139 -13.37 12.15 11.59
C THR A 139 -12.02 11.85 10.91
N SER A 140 -11.58 12.64 9.93
CA SER A 140 -10.26 12.52 9.26
C SER A 140 -9.08 12.72 10.22
N SER A 141 -9.34 13.32 11.38
CA SER A 141 -8.39 13.45 12.48
C SER A 141 -8.25 12.18 13.33
N THR A 142 -8.94 11.08 12.99
CA THR A 142 -8.81 9.83 13.75
C THR A 142 -7.35 9.35 13.74
N ARG A 143 -6.80 9.07 14.93
CA ARG A 143 -5.47 8.51 15.15
C ARG A 143 -5.54 7.30 16.07
N TYR A 144 -4.57 6.42 15.92
CA TYR A 144 -4.41 5.19 16.69
C TYR A 144 -3.02 5.17 17.30
N ARG A 145 -2.92 4.89 18.59
CA ARG A 145 -1.64 4.70 19.27
C ARG A 145 -1.64 3.39 20.07
N PRO A 146 -0.50 2.71 20.24
CA PRO A 146 -0.45 1.50 21.05
C PRO A 146 -0.59 1.88 22.53
N LEU A 147 -1.41 1.16 23.29
CA LEU A 147 -1.52 1.29 24.75
C LEU A 147 -0.44 0.48 25.47
N VAL A 148 0.00 -0.62 24.85
CA VAL A 148 1.11 -1.44 25.31
C VAL A 148 2.27 -1.27 24.31
N MET A 149 3.31 -0.54 24.73
CA MET A 149 4.58 -0.58 24.01
C MET A 149 5.23 -1.94 24.26
N PRO A 150 5.81 -2.60 23.24
CA PRO A 150 6.73 -3.68 23.50
C PRO A 150 7.89 -3.14 24.38
N PRO A 151 8.42 -3.93 25.33
CA PRO A 151 9.61 -3.51 26.06
C PRO A 151 10.72 -3.22 25.05
N ASP A 152 11.42 -2.10 25.24
CA ASP A 152 12.65 -1.77 24.49
C ASP A 152 13.55 -3.02 24.51
N GLN A 153 13.91 -3.52 23.33
CA GLN A 153 14.94 -4.56 23.17
C GLN A 153 16.32 -3.96 23.42
#